data_AF-A0A2H9LJ56-F1
#
_entry.id   AF-A0A2H9LJ56-F1
#
_cell.length_a   1.000
_cell.length_b   1.000
_cell.length_c   1.000
_cell.angle_alpha   90.00
_cell.angle_beta   90.00
_cell.angle_gamma   90.00
#
_symmetry.space_group_name_H-M   'P 1'
#
loop_
_entity.id
_entity.type
_entity.pdbx_description
1 polymer ?
#
loop_
_entity_poly.entity_id
_entity_poly.type
_entity_poly.pdbx_seq_one_letter_code
_entity_poly.pdbx_strand_id
1 'polypeptide(L)'
;MDEKTFVEKVTSDLEFAASVSEGLRQKPTALRQLLAHTQVTRKIVDDPVFFAVLMCGDKWLVHASDHQKLLRDMSPQTVAACGRGWGKSLVFSRKNLWLLFTRPKVESLIISSTQRQSMIMFDYCYSTIVANPLMKEMIQHPGT
;
A
#
# COMPACT_ATOMS: atom_id res chain seq x y z
N MET A 1 -21.85 4.13 -14.62
CA MET A 1 -21.41 5.14 -13.64
C MET A 1 -20.51 6.10 -14.39
N ASP A 2 -20.74 7.40 -14.28
CA ASP A 2 -19.85 8.39 -14.89
C ASP A 2 -18.48 8.41 -14.18
N GLU A 3 -17.48 9.02 -14.82
CA GLU A 3 -16.11 9.05 -14.30
C GLU A 3 -16.02 9.79 -12.95
N LYS A 4 -16.69 10.93 -12.80
CA LYS A 4 -16.61 11.73 -11.58
C LYS A 4 -17.19 10.96 -10.38
N THR A 5 -18.37 10.38 -10.55
CA THR A 5 -19.03 9.51 -9.58
C THR A 5 -18.18 8.28 -9.28
N PHE A 6 -17.48 7.71 -10.28
CA PHE A 6 -16.53 6.62 -10.04
C PHE A 6 -15.40 7.05 -9.09
N VAL A 7 -14.75 8.17 -9.39
CA VAL A 7 -13.60 8.64 -8.60
C VAL A 7 -14.04 9.05 -7.18
N GLU A 8 -15.18 9.74 -7.06
CA GLU A 8 -15.78 10.06 -5.76
C GLU A 8 -16.05 8.79 -4.96
N LYS A 9 -16.70 7.78 -5.56
CA LYS A 9 -17.00 6.53 -4.88
C LYS A 9 -15.74 5.76 -4.47
N VAL A 10 -14.72 5.68 -5.33
CA VAL A 10 -13.43 5.06 -4.99
C VAL A 10 -12.77 5.76 -3.80
N THR A 11 -12.88 7.09 -3.73
CA THR A 11 -12.23 7.85 -2.66
C THR A 11 -13.07 7.94 -1.38
N SER A 12 -14.38 7.78 -1.41
CA SER A 12 -15.23 7.84 -0.21
C SER A 12 -15.47 6.47 0.42
N ASP A 13 -15.46 5.41 -0.37
CA ASP A 13 -15.87 4.06 0.04
C ASP A 13 -14.73 3.06 -0.14
N LEU A 14 -14.19 2.59 1.00
CA LEU A 14 -13.09 1.64 1.03
C LEU A 14 -13.49 0.23 0.54
N GLU A 15 -14.75 -0.19 0.76
CA GLU A 15 -15.27 -1.44 0.22
C GLU A 15 -15.34 -1.38 -1.31
N PHE A 16 -15.84 -0.26 -1.84
CA PHE A 16 -15.86 -0.05 -3.28
C PHE A 16 -14.45 -0.03 -3.86
N ALA A 17 -13.50 0.70 -3.25
CA ALA A 17 -12.10 0.71 -3.66
C ALA A 17 -11.49 -0.69 -3.69
N ALA A 18 -11.77 -1.52 -2.67
CA ALA A 18 -11.33 -2.91 -2.61
C ALA A 18 -11.95 -3.77 -3.71
N SER A 19 -13.21 -3.54 -4.05
CA SER A 19 -13.91 -4.29 -5.11
C SER A 19 -13.28 -4.07 -6.49
N VAL A 20 -12.78 -2.86 -6.76
CA VAL A 20 -12.22 -2.47 -8.07
C VAL A 20 -10.69 -2.59 -8.15
N SER A 21 -9.98 -2.69 -7.02
CA SER A 21 -8.51 -2.62 -6.98
C SER A 21 -7.82 -3.68 -7.83
N GLU A 22 -8.33 -4.90 -7.86
CA GLU A 22 -7.77 -5.99 -8.67
C GLU A 22 -7.92 -5.73 -10.17
N GLY A 23 -9.11 -5.31 -10.61
CA GLY A 23 -9.36 -4.98 -12.02
C GLY A 23 -8.53 -3.78 -12.49
N LEU A 24 -8.29 -2.80 -11.61
CA LEU A 24 -7.42 -1.66 -11.90
C LEU A 24 -5.95 -2.07 -12.02
N ARG A 25 -5.44 -2.93 -11.13
CA ARG A 25 -4.04 -3.41 -11.20
C ARG A 25 -3.77 -4.24 -12.44
N GLN A 26 -4.76 -4.97 -12.95
CA GLN A 26 -4.68 -5.69 -14.23
C GLN A 26 -4.72 -4.77 -15.45
N LYS A 27 -5.12 -3.50 -15.30
CA LYS A 27 -5.26 -2.51 -16.37
C LYS A 27 -4.44 -1.25 -16.06
N PRO A 28 -3.12 -1.26 -16.32
CA PRO A 28 -2.21 -0.17 -15.94
C PRO A 28 -2.64 1.21 -16.45
N THR A 29 -3.18 1.29 -17.67
CA THR A 29 -3.68 2.55 -18.24
C THR A 29 -4.85 3.12 -17.45
N ALA A 30 -5.80 2.27 -17.03
CA ALA A 30 -6.95 2.71 -16.23
C ALA A 30 -6.51 3.15 -14.83
N LEU A 31 -5.55 2.43 -14.22
CA LEU A 31 -4.98 2.83 -12.94
C LEU A 31 -4.25 4.17 -13.05
N ARG A 32 -3.47 4.42 -14.12
CA ARG A 32 -2.84 5.73 -14.35
C ARG A 32 -3.86 6.85 -14.52
N GLN A 33 -4.92 6.63 -15.29
CA GLN A 33 -6.01 7.59 -15.44
C GLN A 33 -6.65 7.92 -14.09
N LEU A 34 -6.92 6.91 -13.27
CA LEU A 34 -7.44 7.11 -11.92
C LEU A 34 -6.48 7.93 -11.05
N LEU A 35 -5.18 7.62 -11.10
CA LEU A 35 -4.15 8.31 -10.33
C LEU A 35 -3.86 9.75 -10.82
N ALA A 36 -4.29 10.11 -12.03
CA ALA A 36 -4.20 11.47 -12.55
C ALA A 36 -5.20 12.42 -11.86
N HIS A 37 -6.23 11.88 -11.21
CA HIS A 37 -7.17 12.67 -10.41
C HIS A 37 -6.54 13.06 -9.08
N THR A 38 -6.38 14.36 -8.84
CA THR A 38 -5.75 14.93 -7.64
C THR A 38 -6.36 14.43 -6.33
N GLN A 39 -7.66 14.20 -6.29
CA GLN A 39 -8.34 13.65 -5.11
C GLN A 39 -7.89 12.22 -4.76
N VAL A 40 -7.60 11.38 -5.76
CA VAL A 40 -7.08 10.03 -5.56
C VAL A 40 -5.65 10.08 -5.08
N THR A 41 -4.80 10.86 -5.76
CA THR A 41 -3.38 11.00 -5.41
C THR A 41 -3.24 11.52 -3.99
N ARG A 42 -4.02 12.55 -3.61
CA ARG A 42 -4.05 13.09 -2.26
C ARG A 42 -4.47 12.03 -1.24
N LYS A 43 -5.53 11.26 -1.52
CA LYS A 43 -5.97 10.21 -0.61
C LYS A 43 -4.93 9.09 -0.45
N ILE A 44 -4.18 8.75 -1.50
CA ILE A 44 -3.06 7.79 -1.42
C ILE A 44 -1.95 8.31 -0.51
N VAL A 45 -1.61 9.60 -0.62
CA VAL A 45 -0.59 10.24 0.21
C VAL A 45 -1.05 10.33 1.66
N ASP A 46 -2.32 10.67 1.90
CA ASP A 46 -2.84 10.95 3.23
C ASP A 46 -3.28 9.68 4.00
N ASP A 47 -3.76 8.64 3.32
CA ASP A 47 -4.29 7.43 3.96
C ASP A 47 -3.54 6.14 3.55
N PRO A 48 -2.63 5.63 4.39
CA PRO A 48 -1.88 4.39 4.12
C PRO A 48 -2.78 3.16 3.97
N VAL A 49 -3.99 3.15 4.58
CA VAL A 49 -4.94 2.04 4.41
C VAL A 49 -5.52 2.07 3.01
N PHE A 50 -5.92 3.26 2.53
CA PHE A 50 -6.42 3.42 1.17
C PHE A 50 -5.36 3.03 0.14
N PHE A 51 -4.11 3.44 0.35
CA PHE A 51 -2.98 2.99 -0.47
C PHE A 51 -2.86 1.45 -0.48
N ALA A 52 -2.87 0.79 0.67
CA ALA A 52 -2.74 -0.67 0.74
C ALA A 52 -3.89 -1.39 0.02
N VAL A 53 -5.12 -0.90 0.16
CA VAL A 53 -6.30 -1.49 -0.50
C VAL A 53 -6.23 -1.30 -2.03
N LEU A 54 -5.96 -0.08 -2.49
CA LEU A 54 -6.00 0.26 -3.91
C LEU A 54 -4.75 -0.22 -4.66
N MET A 55 -3.58 0.09 -4.12
CA MET A 55 -2.30 -0.11 -4.80
C MET A 55 -1.68 -1.47 -4.50
N CYS A 56 -1.83 -1.99 -3.27
CA CYS A 56 -1.30 -3.31 -2.89
C CYS A 56 -2.32 -4.44 -3.07
N GLY A 57 -3.61 -4.13 -3.18
CA GLY A 57 -4.68 -5.10 -3.37
C GLY A 57 -5.13 -5.82 -2.09
N ASP A 58 -4.83 -5.26 -0.91
CA ASP A 58 -5.11 -5.87 0.39
C ASP A 58 -6.59 -5.70 0.79
N LYS A 59 -7.52 -6.34 0.05
CA LYS A 59 -8.97 -6.22 0.29
C LYS A 59 -9.40 -6.61 1.71
N TRP A 60 -8.64 -7.50 2.36
CA TRP A 60 -8.90 -7.93 3.75
C TRP A 60 -8.81 -6.77 4.76
N LEU A 61 -8.05 -5.71 4.46
CA LEU A 61 -7.88 -4.58 5.36
C LEU A 61 -9.20 -3.85 5.62
N VAL A 62 -10.15 -3.91 4.69
CA VAL A 62 -11.45 -3.24 4.79
C VAL A 62 -12.18 -3.57 6.09
N HIS A 63 -12.06 -4.81 6.57
CA HIS A 63 -12.72 -5.29 7.80
C HIS A 63 -11.75 -5.51 8.97
N ALA A 64 -10.47 -5.16 8.81
CA ALA A 64 -9.43 -5.37 9.82
C ALA A 64 -9.12 -4.07 10.57
N SER A 65 -10.03 -3.65 11.45
CA SER A 65 -9.99 -2.33 12.11
C SER A 65 -8.70 -2.06 12.89
N ASP A 66 -8.14 -3.05 13.59
CA ASP A 66 -6.89 -2.87 14.35
C ASP A 66 -5.67 -2.73 13.43
N HIS A 67 -5.63 -3.45 12.31
CA HIS A 67 -4.60 -3.29 11.28
C HIS A 67 -4.71 -1.91 10.62
N GLN A 68 -5.93 -1.41 10.39
CA GLN A 68 -6.15 -0.06 9.90
C GLN A 68 -5.65 1.00 10.89
N LYS A 69 -5.94 0.85 12.20
CA LYS A 69 -5.45 1.77 13.24
C LYS A 69 -3.93 1.81 13.24
N LEU A 70 -3.27 0.65 13.21
CA LEU A 70 -1.81 0.58 13.19
C LEU A 70 -1.21 1.20 11.93
N LEU A 71 -1.82 0.98 10.75
CA LEU A 71 -1.38 1.64 9.51
C LEU A 71 -1.56 3.15 9.56
N ARG A 72 -2.62 3.65 10.18
CA ARG A 72 -2.90 5.09 10.31
C ARG A 72 -2.21 5.77 11.48
N ASP A 73 -1.47 5.05 12.31
CA ASP A 73 -0.64 5.67 13.36
C ASP A 73 0.54 6.41 12.73
N MET A 74 0.49 7.74 12.73
CA MET A 74 1.51 8.60 12.12
C MET A 74 2.58 9.06 13.11
N SER A 75 2.64 8.46 14.30
CA SER A 75 3.66 8.75 15.29
C SER A 75 5.06 8.52 14.71
N PRO A 76 6.06 9.36 15.05
CA PRO A 76 7.43 9.20 14.56
C PRO A 76 8.07 7.90 15.07
N GLN A 77 7.59 7.38 16.20
CA GLN A 77 8.00 6.11 16.78
C GLN A 77 6.74 5.34 17.18
N THR A 78 6.60 4.12 16.66
CA THR A 78 5.47 3.24 16.97
C THR A 78 6.00 1.92 17.51
N VAL A 79 5.45 1.48 18.64
CA VAL A 79 5.71 0.16 19.22
C VAL A 79 4.41 -0.62 19.20
N ALA A 80 4.43 -1.81 18.58
CA ALA A 80 3.27 -2.69 18.50
C ALA A 80 3.55 -4.02 19.20
N ALA A 81 2.77 -4.33 20.23
CA ALA A 81 2.76 -5.64 20.88
C ALA A 81 1.69 -6.52 20.22
N CYS A 82 2.11 -7.50 19.42
CA CYS A 82 1.20 -8.36 18.66
C CYS A 82 1.40 -9.84 19.01
N GLY A 83 0.29 -10.57 19.08
CA GLY A 83 0.32 -12.03 19.14
C GLY A 83 0.91 -12.68 17.88
N ARG A 84 1.27 -13.96 17.99
CA ARG A 84 1.66 -14.78 16.82
C ARG A 84 0.47 -14.93 15.87
N GLY A 85 0.72 -14.95 14.56
CA GLY A 85 -0.32 -15.12 13.54
C GLY A 85 -1.11 -13.85 13.19
N TRP A 86 -0.90 -12.74 13.90
CA TRP A 86 -1.63 -11.49 13.66
C TRP A 86 -1.37 -10.82 12.29
N GLY A 87 -0.32 -11.22 11.57
CA GLY A 87 0.02 -10.63 10.27
C GLY A 87 0.90 -9.37 10.35
N LYS A 88 1.60 -9.16 11.47
CA LYS A 88 2.41 -7.93 11.71
C LYS A 88 3.37 -7.58 10.56
N SER A 89 4.10 -8.57 10.02
CA SER A 89 5.09 -8.33 8.96
C SER A 89 4.42 -7.85 7.67
N LEU A 90 3.22 -8.34 7.36
CA LEU A 90 2.44 -7.89 6.22
C LEU A 90 2.02 -6.43 6.40
N VAL A 91 1.46 -6.07 7.57
CA VAL A 91 1.04 -4.68 7.86
C VAL A 91 2.20 -3.70 7.75
N PHE A 92 3.32 -4.00 8.41
CA PHE A 92 4.49 -3.13 8.36
C PHE A 92 5.10 -3.04 6.96
N SER A 93 5.01 -4.09 6.14
CA SER A 93 5.40 -4.01 4.72
C SER A 93 4.58 -2.96 3.96
N ARG A 94 3.27 -2.82 4.25
CA ARG A 94 2.41 -1.84 3.59
C ARG A 94 2.69 -0.43 4.04
N LYS A 95 2.93 -0.24 5.34
CA LYS A 95 3.40 1.03 5.89
C LYS A 95 4.70 1.46 5.22
N ASN A 96 5.63 0.52 5.06
CA ASN A 96 6.93 0.75 4.43
C ASN A 96 6.78 1.14 2.96
N LEU A 97 6.03 0.36 2.18
CA LEU A 97 5.75 0.68 0.78
C LEU A 97 5.05 2.03 0.62
N TRP A 98 4.07 2.34 1.48
CA TRP A 98 3.40 3.64 1.46
C TRP A 98 4.40 4.78 1.71
N LEU A 99 5.29 4.65 2.69
CA LEU A 99 6.35 5.64 2.95
C LEU A 99 7.26 5.81 1.73
N LEU A 100 7.78 4.71 1.20
CA LEU A 100 8.68 4.73 0.02
C LEU A 100 7.99 5.33 -1.22
N PHE A 101 6.70 5.05 -1.40
CA PHE A 101 5.95 5.51 -2.57
C PHE A 101 5.52 6.98 -2.46
N THR A 102 5.17 7.45 -1.26
CA THR A 102 4.56 8.77 -1.06
C THR A 102 5.54 9.83 -0.55
N ARG A 103 6.71 9.43 -0.04
CA ARG A 103 7.71 10.34 0.51
C ARG A 103 8.99 10.29 -0.33
N PRO A 104 9.43 11.44 -0.89
CA PRO A 104 10.65 11.47 -1.67
C PRO A 104 11.88 11.22 -0.77
N LYS A 105 12.87 10.50 -1.31
CA LYS A 105 14.19 10.31 -0.67
C LYS A 105 14.13 9.65 0.71
N VAL A 106 13.13 8.79 0.94
CA VAL A 106 13.08 7.95 2.15
C VAL A 106 13.80 6.64 1.87
N GLU A 107 14.68 6.27 2.79
CA GLU A 107 15.28 4.94 2.84
C GLU A 107 14.60 4.15 3.95
N SER A 108 14.39 2.86 3.72
CA SER A 108 13.88 1.96 4.74
C SER A 108 14.85 0.83 5.01
N LEU A 109 15.22 0.69 6.28
CA LEU A 109 16.01 -0.42 6.80
C LEU A 109 15.10 -1.39 7.57
N ILE A 110 15.14 -2.66 7.20
CA ILE A 110 14.42 -3.74 7.89
C ILE A 110 15.42 -4.49 8.76
N ILE A 111 15.23 -4.42 10.09
CA ILE A 111 16.10 -5.07 11.07
C ILE A 111 15.31 -6.18 11.79
N SER A 112 15.94 -7.33 11.99
CA SER A 112 15.39 -8.41 12.79
C SER A 112 16.52 -9.28 13.36
N SER A 113 16.20 -10.19 14.28
CA SER A 113 17.21 -11.06 14.91
C SER A 113 17.83 -12.08 13.95
N THR A 114 17.19 -12.36 12.81
CA THR A 114 17.70 -13.30 11.81
C THR A 114 17.43 -12.77 10.40
N GLN A 115 18.36 -13.00 9.47
CA GLN A 115 18.19 -12.57 8.08
C GLN A 115 16.87 -13.09 7.47
N ARG A 116 16.48 -14.34 7.80
CA ARG A 116 15.22 -14.92 7.33
C ARG A 116 14.00 -14.08 7.72
N GLN A 117 13.96 -13.53 8.93
CA GLN A 117 12.82 -12.73 9.39
C GLN A 117 12.71 -11.39 8.65
N SER A 118 13.83 -10.72 8.41
CA SER A 118 13.86 -9.49 7.60
C SER A 118 13.50 -9.77 6.15
N MET A 119 13.97 -10.90 5.60
CA MET A 119 13.65 -11.30 4.23
C MET A 119 12.15 -11.55 4.03
N ILE A 120 11.44 -12.13 5.01
CA ILE A 120 9.98 -12.31 4.90
C ILE A 120 9.25 -10.98 4.68
N MET A 121 9.62 -9.93 5.42
CA MET A 121 9.00 -8.60 5.24
C MET A 121 9.42 -7.97 3.90
N PHE A 122 10.68 -8.14 3.51
CA PHE A 122 11.18 -7.70 2.21
C PHE A 122 10.43 -8.38 1.06
N ASP A 123 10.21 -9.69 1.14
CA ASP A 123 9.49 -10.46 0.13
C ASP A 123 8.04 -10.00 -0.01
N TYR A 124 7.38 -9.60 1.08
CA TYR A 124 6.04 -8.96 1.00
C TYR A 124 6.08 -7.63 0.26
N CYS A 125 7.11 -6.80 0.46
CA CYS A 125 7.29 -5.57 -0.31
C CYS A 125 7.53 -5.88 -1.78
N TYR A 126 8.54 -6.72 -2.06
CA TYR A 126 8.98 -7.05 -3.42
C TYR A 126 7.87 -7.70 -4.25
N SER A 127 7.18 -8.71 -3.69
CA SER A 127 6.08 -9.38 -4.38
C SER A 127 4.95 -8.42 -4.74
N THR A 128 4.65 -7.46 -3.85
CA THR A 128 3.64 -6.43 -4.10
C THR A 128 4.07 -5.44 -5.18
N ILE A 129 5.33 -5.01 -5.19
CA ILE A 129 5.87 -4.14 -6.24
C ILE A 129 5.82 -4.87 -7.60
N VAL A 130 6.29 -6.11 -7.66
CA VAL A 130 6.30 -6.89 -8.90
C VAL A 130 4.88 -7.14 -9.43
N ALA A 131 3.91 -7.33 -8.55
CA ALA A 131 2.50 -7.54 -8.90
C ALA A 131 1.76 -6.26 -9.32
N ASN A 132 2.33 -5.07 -9.06
CA ASN A 132 1.76 -3.79 -9.48
C ASN A 132 2.60 -3.20 -10.63
N PRO A 133 2.09 -3.22 -11.87
CA PRO A 133 2.84 -2.73 -13.03
C PRO A 133 3.41 -1.31 -12.88
N LEU A 134 2.69 -0.42 -12.17
CA LEU A 134 3.16 0.95 -11.96
C LEU A 134 4.30 1.04 -10.94
N MET A 135 4.24 0.26 -9.86
CA MET A 135 5.34 0.23 -8.89
C MET A 135 6.56 -0.46 -9.48
N LYS A 136 6.37 -1.49 -10.30
CA LYS A 136 7.45 -2.20 -10.96
C LYS A 136 8.31 -1.28 -11.85
N GLU A 137 7.68 -0.33 -12.55
CA GLU A 137 8.38 0.67 -13.36
C GLU A 137 9.25 1.63 -12.53
N MET A 138 8.99 1.76 -11.23
CA MET A 138 9.78 2.60 -10.33
C MET A 138 11.07 1.91 -9.84
N ILE A 139 11.25 0.61 -10.10
CA ILE A 139 12.46 -0.10 -9.70
C ILE A 139 13.64 0.40 -10.54
N GLN A 140 14.54 1.13 -9.89
CA GLN A 140 15.83 1.48 -10.46
C GLN A 140 16.84 0.38 -10.13
N HIS A 141 17.51 -0.12 -11.17
CA HIS A 141 18.61 -1.07 -10.99
C HIS A 141 19.89 -0.24 -10.94
N PRO A 142 20.68 -0.32 -9.86
CA PRO A 142 21.97 0.34 -9.82
C PRO A 142 22.84 -0.14 -10.99
N GLY A 143 23.25 0.76 -11.89
CA GLY A 143 24.14 0.45 -13.01
C GLY A 143 23.49 0.31 -14.40
N THR A 144 22.21 0.64 -14.54
CA THR A 144 21.57 0.96 -15.84
C THR A 144 21.35 2.46 -15.98
#